data_AF-A0A4Q9ETM2-F1
#
_entry.id   AF-A0A4Q9ETM2-F1
#
_cell.length_a   1.000
_cell.length_b   1.000
_cell.length_c   1.000
_cell.angle_alpha   90.00
_cell.angle_beta   90.00
_cell.angle_gamma   90.00
#
_symmetry.space_group_name_H-M   'P 1'
#
loop_
_entity.id
_entity.type
_entity.pdbx_description
1 polymer ?
#
loop_
_entity_poly.entity_id
_entity_poly.type
_entity_poly.pdbx_seq_one_letter_code
_entity_poly.pdbx_strand_id
1 'polypeptide(L)'
;MFTLSTIHTALPFLRSIDVGVVTLLPKLRYCQIMYDRHYYQDALFRELGIPFPETLNNASVKRRAEYVAARYAAKLLLDKEGCHDSVGSASSRAPIWPAGWGGSLSHTDKFAIALVAPLNSALTLGVDIEMLTSESIKKTAHIFTTPLEQTLLAACNISYETALLITFSSKESAFKALYPEVNRSFGFEAIRVCQIDMLTRSITLELTQTLSSNRTKGSLLTCYFDLQDDKVITLIAEPTLK
;
A
#
# COMPACT_ATOMS: atom_id res chain seq x y z
N MET A 1 -3.38 1.20 -14.60
CA MET A 1 -3.18 0.00 -13.75
C MET A 1 -4.47 -0.56 -13.16
N PHE A 2 -5.44 0.29 -12.89
CA PHE A 2 -6.67 -0.03 -12.16
C PHE A 2 -7.90 0.24 -13.03
N THR A 3 -8.97 -0.56 -12.87
CA THR A 3 -10.27 -0.26 -13.50
C THR A 3 -11.07 0.72 -12.63
N LEU A 4 -11.64 1.77 -13.21
CA LEU A 4 -12.31 2.81 -12.43
C LEU A 4 -13.83 2.59 -12.34
N SER A 5 -14.36 2.45 -11.12
CA SER A 5 -15.79 2.62 -10.82
C SER A 5 -15.94 3.50 -9.58
N THR A 6 -16.42 4.72 -9.80
CA THR A 6 -16.56 5.73 -8.74
C THR A 6 -17.90 5.61 -8.04
N ILE A 7 -17.86 5.61 -6.71
CA ILE A 7 -19.02 5.59 -5.83
C ILE A 7 -19.17 6.99 -5.21
N HIS A 8 -20.37 7.56 -5.32
CA HIS A 8 -20.71 8.81 -4.67
C HIS A 8 -21.18 8.57 -3.23
N THR A 9 -20.82 9.49 -2.35
CA THR A 9 -21.13 9.44 -0.93
C THR A 9 -21.58 10.82 -0.47
N ALA A 10 -22.53 10.85 0.46
CA ALA A 10 -23.02 12.07 1.06
C ALA A 10 -22.15 12.54 2.25
N LEU A 11 -21.21 11.72 2.70
CA LEU A 11 -20.36 12.03 3.85
C LEU A 11 -19.24 12.99 3.43
N PRO A 12 -19.15 14.21 3.99
CA PRO A 12 -18.11 15.18 3.62
C PRO A 12 -16.67 14.68 3.84
N PHE A 13 -16.50 13.77 4.80
CA PHE A 13 -15.23 13.09 5.05
C PHE A 13 -14.73 12.30 3.83
N LEU A 14 -15.64 11.67 3.08
CA LEU A 14 -15.31 10.84 1.92
C LEU A 14 -15.54 11.65 0.64
N ARG A 15 -14.47 12.08 -0.03
CA ARG A 15 -14.57 12.94 -1.22
C ARG A 15 -14.80 12.15 -2.49
N SER A 16 -14.12 11.02 -2.63
CA SER A 16 -14.35 10.07 -3.71
C SER A 16 -13.98 8.66 -3.24
N ILE A 17 -14.63 7.67 -3.84
CA ILE A 17 -14.35 6.25 -3.60
C ILE A 17 -14.27 5.60 -4.97
N ASP A 18 -13.11 5.06 -5.30
CA ASP A 18 -12.88 4.34 -6.55
C ASP A 18 -12.65 2.87 -6.24
N VAL A 19 -13.45 1.99 -6.85
CA VAL A 19 -13.37 0.55 -6.64
C VAL A 19 -13.22 -0.16 -7.98
N GLY A 20 -12.44 -1.24 -7.99
CA GLY A 20 -12.34 -2.09 -9.16
C GLY A 20 -11.37 -3.24 -8.99
N VAL A 21 -10.75 -3.65 -10.10
CA VAL A 21 -9.72 -4.68 -10.17
C VAL A 21 -8.39 -4.10 -10.62
N VAL A 22 -7.31 -4.77 -10.25
CA VAL A 22 -5.99 -4.53 -10.85
C VAL A 22 -5.97 -5.21 -12.22
N THR A 23 -5.74 -4.44 -13.29
CA THR A 23 -5.90 -4.93 -14.68
C THR A 23 -5.04 -6.15 -14.98
N LEU A 24 -3.82 -6.19 -14.45
CA LEU A 24 -2.88 -7.31 -14.64
C LEU A 24 -3.24 -8.54 -13.79
N LEU A 25 -4.08 -8.38 -12.76
CA LEU A 25 -4.44 -9.43 -11.81
C LEU A 25 -5.94 -9.35 -11.48
N PRO A 26 -6.82 -9.89 -12.33
CA PRO A 26 -8.27 -9.74 -12.18
C PRO A 26 -8.86 -10.32 -10.88
N LYS A 27 -8.12 -11.15 -10.14
CA LYS A 27 -8.51 -11.65 -8.81
C LYS A 27 -8.24 -10.65 -7.68
N LEU A 28 -7.42 -9.64 -7.94
CA LEU A 28 -7.03 -8.62 -6.99
C LEU A 28 -7.98 -7.43 -7.10
N ARG A 29 -8.74 -7.20 -6.05
CA ARG A 29 -9.64 -6.05 -5.91
C ARG A 29 -8.89 -4.89 -5.28
N TYR A 30 -9.28 -3.67 -5.64
CA TYR A 30 -8.77 -2.47 -4.98
C TYR A 30 -9.90 -1.48 -4.67
N CYS A 31 -9.71 -0.72 -3.60
CA CYS A 31 -10.53 0.42 -3.25
C CYS A 31 -9.61 1.57 -2.85
N GLN A 32 -9.71 2.69 -3.54
CA GLN A 32 -9.06 3.95 -3.18
C GLN A 32 -10.12 4.92 -2.67
N ILE A 33 -9.83 5.58 -1.56
CA ILE A 33 -10.69 6.62 -0.98
C ILE A 33 -9.88 7.91 -0.94
N MET A 34 -10.41 8.98 -1.55
CA MET A 34 -9.98 10.33 -1.24
C MET A 34 -10.82 10.84 -0.07
N TYR A 35 -10.17 11.34 0.98
CA TYR A 35 -10.85 11.81 2.17
C TYR A 35 -10.31 13.15 2.66
N ASP A 36 -11.11 13.84 3.48
CA ASP A 36 -10.76 15.13 4.05
C ASP A 36 -10.86 15.10 5.58
N ARG A 37 -9.69 15.09 6.22
CA ARG A 37 -9.57 15.01 7.68
C ARG A 37 -10.22 16.19 8.41
N HIS A 38 -10.49 17.32 7.77
CA HIS A 38 -11.18 18.44 8.41
C HIS A 38 -12.62 18.10 8.79
N TYR A 39 -13.21 17.12 8.11
CA TYR A 39 -14.56 16.61 8.38
C TYR A 39 -14.54 15.33 9.23
N TYR A 40 -13.40 14.99 9.82
CA TYR A 40 -13.30 13.83 10.70
C TYR A 40 -14.06 14.07 12.01
N GLN A 41 -14.84 13.07 12.40
CA GLN A 41 -15.48 12.96 13.72
C GLN A 41 -15.45 11.49 14.16
N ASP A 42 -15.29 11.22 15.47
CA ASP A 42 -15.25 9.84 15.99
C ASP A 42 -16.55 9.05 15.66
N ALA A 43 -17.67 9.74 15.43
CA ALA A 43 -18.93 9.14 14.96
C ALA A 43 -18.80 8.39 13.62
N LEU A 44 -17.80 8.73 12.79
CA LEU A 44 -17.53 8.05 11.51
C LEU A 44 -17.24 6.55 11.71
N PHE A 45 -16.66 6.14 12.84
CA PHE A 45 -16.45 4.71 13.11
C PHE A 45 -17.77 3.94 13.12
N ARG A 46 -18.79 4.49 13.80
CA ARG A 46 -20.13 3.89 13.82
C ARG A 46 -20.85 4.04 12.48
N GLU A 47 -20.80 5.22 11.87
CA GLU A 47 -21.47 5.50 10.58
C GLU A 47 -20.96 4.63 9.44
N LEU A 48 -19.66 4.31 9.44
CA LEU A 48 -19.01 3.48 8.44
C LEU A 48 -18.93 2.00 8.83
N GLY A 49 -19.44 1.63 10.01
CA GLY A 49 -19.41 0.26 10.52
C GLY A 49 -17.99 -0.27 10.75
N ILE A 50 -17.08 0.58 11.22
CA ILE A 50 -15.69 0.26 11.55
C ILE A 50 -15.53 0.25 13.08
N PRO A 51 -15.06 -0.86 13.69
CA PRO A 51 -14.77 -0.89 15.12
C PRO A 51 -13.73 0.17 15.52
N PHE A 52 -13.95 0.83 16.65
CA PHE A 52 -12.97 1.75 17.22
C PHE A 52 -12.02 0.97 18.15
N PRO A 53 -10.76 0.69 17.76
CA PRO A 53 -9.82 -0.03 18.62
C PRO A 53 -9.30 0.86 19.75
N GLU A 54 -9.10 0.29 20.94
CA GLU A 54 -8.60 1.00 22.12
C GLU A 54 -7.24 1.68 21.90
N THR A 55 -6.41 1.13 21.01
CA THR A 55 -5.12 1.70 20.63
C THR A 55 -5.22 3.10 20.00
N LEU A 56 -6.41 3.50 19.54
CA LEU A 56 -6.68 4.82 19.00
C LEU A 56 -7.20 5.84 20.03
N ASN A 57 -7.46 5.42 21.27
CA ASN A 57 -7.93 6.33 22.33
C ASN A 57 -6.98 7.52 22.52
N ASN A 58 -5.67 7.29 22.45
CA ASN A 58 -4.66 8.35 22.59
C ASN A 58 -4.02 8.77 21.25
N ALA A 59 -4.58 8.31 20.12
CA ALA A 59 -4.07 8.66 18.81
C ALA A 59 -4.54 10.06 18.39
N SER A 60 -3.72 10.76 17.59
CA SER A 60 -4.09 12.05 17.01
C SER A 60 -5.28 11.91 16.05
N VAL A 61 -6.02 13.01 15.84
CA VAL A 61 -7.12 13.09 14.86
C VAL A 61 -6.67 12.61 13.48
N LYS A 62 -5.47 13.02 13.05
CA LYS A 62 -4.84 12.55 11.80
C LYS A 62 -4.81 11.02 11.76
N ARG A 63 -4.27 10.38 12.80
CA ARG A 63 -4.11 8.92 12.84
C ARG A 63 -5.45 8.18 12.85
N ARG A 64 -6.47 8.72 13.52
CA ARG A 64 -7.81 8.12 13.53
C ARG A 64 -8.52 8.25 12.18
N ALA A 65 -8.38 9.39 11.51
CA ALA A 65 -8.90 9.62 10.17
C ALA A 65 -8.29 8.65 9.14
N GLU A 66 -6.97 8.50 9.15
CA GLU A 66 -6.26 7.51 8.32
C GLU A 66 -6.77 6.08 8.56
N TYR A 67 -6.92 5.71 9.84
CA TYR A 67 -7.36 4.38 10.23
C TYR A 67 -8.76 4.06 9.69
N VAL A 68 -9.73 4.96 9.95
CA VAL A 68 -11.11 4.72 9.53
C VAL A 68 -11.24 4.71 8.00
N ALA A 69 -10.53 5.59 7.28
CA ALA A 69 -10.54 5.60 5.82
C ALA A 69 -9.98 4.31 5.22
N ALA A 70 -8.82 3.84 5.70
CA ALA A 70 -8.19 2.61 5.20
C ALA A 70 -9.01 1.36 5.52
N ARG A 71 -9.60 1.29 6.72
CA ARG A 71 -10.46 0.16 7.11
C ARG A 71 -11.79 0.17 6.36
N TYR A 72 -12.35 1.35 6.10
CA TYR A 72 -13.55 1.46 5.28
C TYR A 72 -13.30 1.05 3.83
N ALA A 73 -12.14 1.41 3.25
CA ALA A 73 -11.74 0.93 1.93
C ALA A 73 -11.71 -0.60 1.84
N ALA A 74 -11.13 -1.28 2.84
CA ALA A 74 -11.15 -2.74 2.89
C ALA A 74 -12.54 -3.33 3.12
N LYS A 75 -13.34 -2.72 4.01
CA LYS A 75 -14.72 -3.15 4.27
C LYS A 75 -15.56 -3.14 3.00
N LEU A 76 -15.46 -2.08 2.19
CA LEU A 76 -16.19 -1.99 0.92
C LEU A 76 -15.83 -3.12 -0.05
N LEU A 77 -14.57 -3.57 -0.05
CA LEU A 77 -14.13 -4.70 -0.88
C LEU A 77 -14.68 -6.02 -0.36
N LEU A 78 -14.59 -6.25 0.94
CA LEU A 78 -15.06 -7.48 1.58
C LEU A 78 -16.58 -7.62 1.48
N ASP A 79 -17.33 -6.54 1.71
CA ASP A 79 -18.80 -6.52 1.60
C ASP A 79 -19.26 -6.89 0.18
N LYS A 80 -18.55 -6.41 -0.86
CA LYS A 80 -18.84 -6.77 -2.26
C LYS A 80 -18.62 -8.25 -2.57
N GLU A 81 -17.80 -8.93 -1.78
CA GLU A 81 -17.51 -10.35 -1.90
C GLU A 81 -18.26 -11.20 -0.84
N GLY A 82 -19.24 -10.59 -0.15
CA GLY A 82 -20.10 -11.27 0.83
C GLY A 82 -19.45 -11.52 2.20
N CYS A 83 -18.31 -10.90 2.50
CA CYS A 83 -17.65 -10.97 3.80
C CYS A 83 -17.92 -9.69 4.59
N HIS A 84 -18.65 -9.81 5.71
CA HIS A 84 -19.03 -8.66 6.54
C HIS A 84 -18.15 -8.45 7.77
N ASP A 85 -17.13 -9.29 7.93
CA ASP A 85 -16.17 -9.19 9.02
C ASP A 85 -15.24 -7.99 8.84
N SER A 86 -14.83 -7.39 9.95
CA SER A 86 -13.92 -6.24 9.93
C SER A 86 -12.45 -6.66 9.89
N VAL A 87 -11.62 -5.86 9.20
CA VAL A 87 -10.16 -6.03 9.24
C VAL A 87 -9.61 -5.53 10.58
N GLY A 88 -9.10 -6.44 11.39
CA GLY A 88 -8.52 -6.16 12.70
C GLY A 88 -7.14 -5.51 12.65
N SER A 89 -6.52 -5.36 13.83
CA SER A 89 -5.15 -4.86 13.99
C SER A 89 -4.37 -5.76 14.93
N ALA A 90 -3.24 -6.30 14.48
CA ALA A 90 -2.30 -7.00 15.34
C ALA A 90 -1.54 -6.03 16.26
N SER A 91 -0.86 -6.56 17.28
CA SER A 91 0.05 -5.77 18.14
C SER A 91 1.16 -5.09 17.35
N SER A 92 1.61 -5.71 16.25
CA SER A 92 2.55 -5.15 15.27
C SER A 92 1.95 -4.08 14.36
N ARG A 93 0.66 -3.74 14.53
CA ARG A 93 -0.15 -2.86 13.66
C ARG A 93 -0.45 -3.43 12.27
N ALA A 94 0.03 -4.61 11.94
CA ALA A 94 -0.34 -5.31 10.72
C ALA A 94 -1.87 -5.57 10.70
N PRO A 95 -2.53 -5.48 9.53
CA PRO A 95 -3.94 -5.82 9.41
C PRO A 95 -4.16 -7.31 9.69
N ILE A 96 -5.21 -7.62 10.44
CA ILE A 96 -5.71 -9.00 10.60
C ILE A 96 -6.90 -9.16 9.67
N TRP A 97 -6.72 -9.95 8.62
CA TRP A 97 -7.75 -10.18 7.61
C TRP A 97 -8.77 -11.23 8.08
N PRO A 98 -10.06 -11.11 7.70
CA PRO A 98 -11.04 -12.16 7.90
C PRO A 98 -10.63 -13.50 7.28
N ALA A 99 -11.20 -14.58 7.78
CA ALA A 99 -10.93 -15.92 7.28
C ALA A 99 -11.20 -16.02 5.76
N GLY A 100 -10.26 -16.63 5.03
CA GLY A 100 -10.36 -16.78 3.57
C GLY A 100 -9.89 -15.56 2.76
N TRP A 101 -9.47 -14.48 3.42
CA TRP A 101 -9.03 -13.25 2.75
C TRP A 101 -7.60 -12.86 3.11
N GLY A 102 -6.93 -12.21 2.16
CA GLY A 102 -5.65 -11.54 2.36
C GLY A 102 -5.66 -10.19 1.66
N GLY A 103 -4.76 -9.30 2.04
CA GLY A 103 -4.73 -7.96 1.49
C GLY A 103 -3.61 -7.09 2.02
N SER A 104 -3.61 -5.84 1.57
CA SER A 104 -2.69 -4.81 2.01
C SER A 104 -3.38 -3.45 2.09
N LEU A 105 -2.86 -2.56 2.94
CA LEU A 105 -3.43 -1.23 3.20
C LEU A 105 -2.33 -0.17 3.15
N SER A 106 -2.64 0.99 2.61
CA SER A 106 -1.81 2.19 2.75
C SER A 106 -2.65 3.46 2.80
N HIS A 107 -2.06 4.55 3.27
CA HIS A 107 -2.71 5.85 3.37
C HIS A 107 -1.68 6.99 3.34
N THR A 108 -2.17 8.16 2.97
CA THR A 108 -1.51 9.47 3.09
C THR A 108 -2.45 10.41 3.85
N ASP A 109 -2.11 11.69 3.97
CA ASP A 109 -3.00 12.69 4.57
C ASP A 109 -4.33 12.90 3.82
N LYS A 110 -4.45 12.44 2.56
CA LYS A 110 -5.61 12.67 1.69
C LYS A 110 -6.21 11.39 1.08
N PHE A 111 -5.45 10.31 1.01
CA PHE A 111 -5.86 9.10 0.33
C PHE A 111 -5.69 7.89 1.23
N ALA A 112 -6.60 6.93 1.13
CA ALA A 112 -6.42 5.59 1.65
C ALA A 112 -6.61 4.58 0.51
N ILE A 113 -5.87 3.49 0.52
CA ILE A 113 -5.99 2.41 -0.44
C ILE A 113 -6.00 1.05 0.26
N ALA A 114 -6.87 0.17 -0.22
CA ALA A 114 -6.92 -1.22 0.17
C ALA A 114 -6.82 -2.12 -1.05
N LEU A 115 -6.07 -3.22 -0.91
CA LEU A 115 -6.08 -4.37 -1.80
C LEU A 115 -6.64 -5.57 -1.07
N VAL A 116 -7.48 -6.36 -1.74
CA VAL A 116 -8.03 -7.61 -1.21
C VAL A 116 -8.02 -8.70 -2.27
N ALA A 117 -7.64 -9.91 -1.89
CA ALA A 117 -7.78 -11.10 -2.71
C ALA A 117 -8.18 -12.32 -1.85
N PRO A 118 -8.88 -13.31 -2.43
CA PRO A 118 -9.11 -14.59 -1.76
C PRO A 118 -7.77 -15.25 -1.41
N LEU A 119 -7.66 -15.82 -0.20
CA LEU A 119 -6.44 -16.45 0.30
C LEU A 119 -5.97 -17.61 -0.59
N ASN A 120 -6.91 -18.32 -1.24
CA ASN A 120 -6.60 -19.38 -2.19
C ASN A 120 -5.99 -18.88 -3.52
N SER A 121 -5.91 -17.58 -3.74
CA SER A 121 -5.15 -16.98 -4.84
C SER A 121 -3.64 -17.15 -4.64
N ALA A 122 -3.21 -17.51 -3.42
CA ALA A 122 -1.82 -17.70 -3.03
C ALA A 122 -0.96 -16.51 -3.50
N LEU A 123 -1.40 -15.29 -3.17
CA LEU A 123 -0.70 -14.06 -3.50
C LEU A 123 -0.10 -13.44 -2.25
N THR A 124 1.16 -13.03 -2.36
CA THR A 124 1.85 -12.14 -1.43
C THR A 124 1.54 -10.70 -1.86
N LEU A 125 0.85 -9.93 -1.00
CA LEU A 125 0.27 -8.63 -1.34
C LEU A 125 0.89 -7.47 -0.55
N GLY A 126 1.37 -6.46 -1.26
CA GLY A 126 1.82 -5.19 -0.70
C GLY A 126 1.25 -4.03 -1.50
N VAL A 127 0.79 -2.97 -0.83
CA VAL A 127 0.39 -1.73 -1.48
C VAL A 127 0.92 -0.54 -0.73
N ASP A 128 1.29 0.48 -1.48
CA ASP A 128 1.67 1.76 -0.93
C ASP A 128 1.18 2.92 -1.79
N ILE A 129 0.93 4.07 -1.17
CA ILE A 129 0.40 5.27 -1.82
C ILE A 129 1.12 6.47 -1.24
N GLU A 130 1.72 7.29 -2.10
CA GLU A 130 2.51 8.44 -1.70
C GLU A 130 2.16 9.65 -2.55
N MET A 131 2.11 10.83 -1.92
CA MET A 131 1.83 12.08 -2.64
C MET A 131 3.08 12.56 -3.37
N LEU A 132 2.90 13.11 -4.58
CA LEU A 132 3.96 13.78 -5.35
C LEU A 132 4.28 15.14 -4.72
N THR A 133 4.96 15.15 -3.58
CA THR A 133 5.52 16.38 -2.97
C THR A 133 7.03 16.38 -3.12
N SER A 134 7.55 17.28 -3.96
CA SER A 134 8.91 17.20 -4.53
C SER A 134 10.05 17.51 -3.55
N GLU A 135 9.85 18.36 -2.54
CA GLU A 135 10.99 18.88 -1.78
C GLU A 135 11.51 17.95 -0.68
N SER A 136 10.66 17.10 -0.10
CA SER A 136 11.07 16.28 1.04
C SER A 136 11.89 15.06 0.62
N ILE A 137 11.53 14.41 -0.50
CA ILE A 137 12.06 13.08 -0.84
C ILE A 137 13.55 13.09 -1.20
N LYS A 138 14.03 14.17 -1.84
CA LYS A 138 15.46 14.35 -2.14
C LYS A 138 16.31 14.44 -0.88
N LYS A 139 15.83 15.17 0.14
CA LYS A 139 16.55 15.38 1.40
C LYS A 139 16.66 14.08 2.20
N THR A 140 15.69 13.18 2.07
CA THR A 140 15.64 11.89 2.77
C THR A 140 16.11 10.71 1.91
N ALA A 141 16.56 10.93 0.66
CA ALA A 141 16.96 9.86 -0.27
C ALA A 141 17.96 8.87 0.35
N HIS A 142 18.94 9.38 1.09
CA HIS A 142 19.99 8.59 1.74
C HIS A 142 19.47 7.62 2.83
N ILE A 143 18.23 7.80 3.31
CA ILE A 143 17.60 6.92 4.31
C ILE A 143 17.15 5.61 3.67
N PHE A 144 16.71 5.65 2.41
CA PHE A 144 16.10 4.50 1.74
C PHE A 144 16.82 4.08 0.46
N THR A 145 17.88 4.78 0.04
CA THR A 145 18.70 4.43 -1.13
C THR A 145 20.19 4.46 -0.82
N THR A 146 20.92 3.58 -1.48
CA THR A 146 22.38 3.59 -1.58
C THR A 146 22.87 4.57 -2.67
N PRO A 147 24.13 5.00 -2.65
CA PRO A 147 24.70 5.83 -3.73
C PRO A 147 24.59 5.20 -5.13
N LEU A 148 24.68 3.87 -5.20
CA LEU A 148 24.52 3.13 -6.46
C LEU A 148 23.07 3.21 -6.97
N GLU A 149 22.09 3.02 -6.09
CA GLU A 149 20.67 3.21 -6.43
C GLU A 149 20.42 4.66 -6.87
N GLN A 150 20.94 5.66 -6.17
CA GLN A 150 20.78 7.06 -6.56
C GLN A 150 21.34 7.35 -7.96
N THR A 151 22.49 6.77 -8.31
CA THR A 151 23.09 6.90 -9.64
C THR A 151 22.19 6.27 -10.71
N LEU A 152 21.65 5.08 -10.43
CA LEU A 152 20.70 4.40 -11.31
C LEU A 152 19.42 5.22 -11.50
N LEU A 153 18.84 5.72 -10.42
CA LEU A 153 17.61 6.51 -10.42
C LEU A 153 17.78 7.84 -11.15
N ALA A 154 18.95 8.48 -11.04
CA ALA A 154 19.28 9.71 -11.76
C ALA A 154 19.45 9.50 -13.28
N ALA A 155 19.73 8.26 -13.72
CA ALA A 155 19.85 7.91 -15.13
C ALA A 155 18.51 7.50 -15.77
N CYS A 156 17.42 7.40 -15.01
CA CYS A 156 16.11 7.06 -15.54
C CYS A 156 15.53 8.19 -16.41
N ASN A 157 14.69 7.85 -17.39
CA ASN A 157 14.02 8.82 -18.26
C ASN A 157 12.76 9.44 -17.61
N ILE A 158 12.85 9.78 -16.33
CA ILE A 158 11.83 10.45 -15.51
C ILE A 158 12.52 11.42 -14.55
N SER A 159 11.77 12.31 -13.90
CA SER A 159 12.37 13.19 -12.88
C SER A 159 12.99 12.35 -11.75
N TYR A 160 14.13 12.81 -11.24
CA TYR A 160 14.83 12.12 -10.15
C TYR A 160 13.97 12.00 -8.89
N GLU A 161 13.18 13.04 -8.57
CA GLU A 161 12.19 13.03 -7.50
C GLU A 161 11.13 11.95 -7.69
N THR A 162 10.61 11.80 -8.90
CA THR A 162 9.63 10.75 -9.22
C THR A 162 10.27 9.36 -9.07
N ALA A 163 11.51 9.18 -9.56
CA ALA A 163 12.24 7.92 -9.41
C ALA A 163 12.49 7.56 -7.93
N LEU A 164 12.86 8.56 -7.12
CA LEU A 164 13.01 8.41 -5.67
C LEU A 164 11.69 8.06 -4.98
N LEU A 165 10.59 8.72 -5.34
CA LEU A 165 9.29 8.47 -4.74
C LEU A 165 8.75 7.08 -5.10
N ILE A 166 8.87 6.66 -6.36
CA ILE A 166 8.55 5.29 -6.80
C ILE A 166 9.38 4.31 -5.99
N THR A 167 10.69 4.56 -5.83
CA THR A 167 11.59 3.68 -5.07
C THR A 167 11.17 3.55 -3.62
N PHE A 168 10.94 4.67 -2.94
CA PHE A 168 10.49 4.69 -1.54
C PHE A 168 9.20 3.89 -1.38
N SER A 169 8.17 4.23 -2.16
CA SER A 169 6.87 3.58 -2.10
C SER A 169 6.96 2.08 -2.44
N SER A 170 7.82 1.70 -3.40
CA SER A 170 8.00 0.29 -3.78
C SER A 170 8.68 -0.53 -2.68
N LYS A 171 9.62 0.05 -1.92
CA LYS A 171 10.22 -0.62 -0.77
C LYS A 171 9.21 -0.78 0.38
N GLU A 172 8.32 0.20 0.60
CA GLU A 172 7.20 0.08 1.55
C GLU A 172 6.19 -1.01 1.12
N SER A 173 5.85 -1.08 -0.17
CA SER A 173 5.05 -2.17 -0.74
C SER A 173 5.72 -3.52 -0.53
N ALA A 174 7.03 -3.63 -0.76
CA ALA A 174 7.79 -4.86 -0.49
C ALA A 174 7.82 -5.24 0.98
N PHE A 175 7.97 -4.27 1.88
CA PHE A 175 7.87 -4.52 3.32
C PHE A 175 6.52 -5.14 3.67
N LYS A 176 5.41 -4.51 3.24
CA LYS A 176 4.05 -4.99 3.54
C LYS A 176 3.75 -6.35 2.91
N ALA A 177 4.26 -6.59 1.70
CA ALA A 177 4.14 -7.87 1.02
C ALA A 177 4.83 -9.00 1.80
N LEU A 178 6.06 -8.76 2.26
CA LEU A 178 6.89 -9.79 2.86
C LEU A 178 6.66 -9.96 4.37
N TYR A 179 6.17 -8.94 5.07
CA TYR A 179 5.99 -8.96 6.52
C TYR A 179 5.18 -10.16 7.06
N PRO A 180 4.07 -10.62 6.43
CA PRO A 180 3.33 -11.79 6.90
C PRO A 180 4.15 -13.08 6.93
N GLU A 181 5.08 -13.24 5.98
CA GLU A 181 5.95 -14.42 5.88
C GLU A 181 7.19 -14.29 6.78
N VAL A 182 7.80 -13.10 6.78
CA VAL A 182 9.05 -12.82 7.50
C VAL A 182 8.83 -12.65 9.00
N ASN A 183 7.66 -12.13 9.40
CA ASN A 183 7.20 -11.93 10.77
C ASN A 183 8.20 -11.19 11.70
N ARG A 184 9.01 -10.30 11.12
CA ARG A 184 9.90 -9.38 11.84
C ARG A 184 10.13 -8.14 10.98
N SER A 185 10.47 -7.03 11.63
CA SER A 185 10.86 -5.82 10.92
C SER A 185 12.21 -5.98 10.23
N PHE A 186 12.38 -5.31 9.08
CA PHE A 186 13.64 -5.15 8.35
C PHE A 186 13.63 -3.77 7.68
N GLY A 187 14.80 -3.17 7.49
CA GLY A 187 14.90 -1.81 6.95
C GLY A 187 15.03 -1.77 5.42
N PHE A 188 15.14 -0.55 4.89
CA PHE A 188 15.28 -0.30 3.46
C PHE A 188 16.54 -0.92 2.85
N GLU A 189 17.58 -1.16 3.65
CA GLU A 189 18.81 -1.81 3.24
C GLU A 189 18.61 -3.27 2.80
N ALA A 190 17.53 -3.92 3.27
CA ALA A 190 17.20 -5.30 2.92
C ALA A 190 16.79 -5.48 1.45
N ILE A 191 16.48 -4.37 0.75
CA ILE A 191 15.95 -4.37 -0.60
C ILE A 191 16.71 -3.32 -1.41
N ARG A 192 17.20 -3.67 -2.59
CA ARG A 192 17.79 -2.71 -3.54
C ARG A 192 16.96 -2.61 -4.82
N VAL A 193 17.01 -1.44 -5.46
CA VAL A 193 16.45 -1.24 -6.81
C VAL A 193 17.43 -1.73 -7.87
N CYS A 194 16.94 -2.55 -8.80
CA CYS A 194 17.70 -3.05 -9.94
C CYS A 194 17.37 -2.31 -11.23
N GLN A 195 16.10 -1.95 -11.44
CA GLN A 195 15.64 -1.31 -12.67
C GLN A 195 14.27 -0.67 -12.46
N ILE A 196 14.03 0.48 -13.10
CA ILE A 196 12.69 1.06 -13.31
C ILE A 196 12.37 0.98 -14.81
N ASP A 197 11.24 0.39 -15.15
CA ASP A 197 10.71 0.30 -16.50
C ASP A 197 9.41 1.10 -16.61
N MET A 198 9.45 2.17 -17.42
CA MET A 198 8.32 3.06 -17.65
C MET A 198 7.31 2.52 -18.66
N LEU A 199 7.70 1.58 -19.52
CA LEU A 199 6.81 0.95 -20.50
C LEU A 199 5.88 -0.04 -19.80
N THR A 200 6.45 -0.92 -18.98
CA THR A 200 5.67 -1.90 -18.19
C THR A 200 5.13 -1.32 -16.89
N ARG A 201 5.56 -0.11 -16.52
CA ARG A 201 5.20 0.54 -15.25
C ARG A 201 5.55 -0.34 -14.05
N SER A 202 6.78 -0.87 -14.06
CA SER A 202 7.29 -1.75 -13.01
C SER A 202 8.70 -1.38 -12.56
N ILE A 203 9.02 -1.71 -11.33
CA ILE A 203 10.34 -1.60 -10.73
C ILE A 203 10.75 -2.97 -10.20
N THR A 204 11.96 -3.40 -10.58
CA THR A 204 12.56 -4.65 -10.12
C THR A 204 13.35 -4.38 -8.85
N LEU A 205 13.01 -5.12 -7.80
CA LEU A 205 13.65 -5.08 -6.50
C LEU A 205 14.42 -6.38 -6.25
N GLU A 206 15.51 -6.32 -5.50
CA GLU A 206 16.28 -7.50 -5.11
C GLU A 206 16.54 -7.51 -3.60
N LEU A 207 16.37 -8.67 -2.97
CA LEU A 207 16.73 -8.86 -1.57
C LEU A 207 18.25 -8.88 -1.39
N THR A 208 18.78 -7.99 -0.56
CA THR A 208 20.22 -7.91 -0.27
C THR A 208 20.67 -8.88 0.82
N GLN A 209 19.71 -9.46 1.55
CA GLN A 209 19.90 -10.42 2.64
C GLN A 209 18.78 -11.47 2.65
N THR A 210 19.04 -12.61 3.30
CA THR A 210 18.02 -13.64 3.51
C THR A 210 17.05 -13.19 4.61
N LEU A 211 15.76 -13.14 4.30
CA LEU A 211 14.70 -12.73 5.22
C LEU A 211 13.94 -13.92 5.82
N SER A 212 13.76 -15.00 5.03
CA SER A 212 13.13 -16.27 5.40
C SER A 212 13.75 -17.43 4.58
N SER A 213 13.28 -18.67 4.79
CA SER A 213 13.67 -19.82 3.94
C SER A 213 13.26 -19.64 2.47
N ASN A 214 12.14 -18.96 2.23
CA ASN A 214 11.57 -18.79 0.89
C ASN A 214 11.94 -17.43 0.27
N ARG A 215 12.55 -16.53 1.06
CA ARG A 215 12.99 -15.19 0.65
C ARG A 215 14.47 -15.02 0.94
N THR A 216 15.29 -15.62 0.07
CA THR A 216 16.75 -15.64 0.19
C THR A 216 17.37 -14.41 -0.45
N LYS A 217 18.60 -14.07 -0.03
CA LYS A 217 19.41 -13.05 -0.70
C LYS A 217 19.50 -13.33 -2.21
N GLY A 218 19.30 -12.28 -3.01
CA GLY A 218 19.27 -12.36 -4.48
C GLY A 218 17.88 -12.66 -5.07
N SER A 219 16.87 -12.95 -4.23
CA SER A 219 15.49 -13.07 -4.71
C SER A 219 15.02 -11.76 -5.30
N LEU A 220 14.38 -11.82 -6.47
CA LEU A 220 13.81 -10.67 -7.14
C LEU A 220 12.33 -10.53 -6.77
N LEU A 221 11.87 -9.29 -6.67
CA LEU A 221 10.46 -8.94 -6.61
C LEU A 221 10.11 -7.94 -7.71
N THR A 222 8.95 -8.13 -8.33
CA THR A 222 8.37 -7.15 -9.25
C THR A 222 7.33 -6.31 -8.52
N CYS A 223 7.55 -5.00 -8.48
CA CYS A 223 6.58 -4.04 -8.01
C CYS A 223 6.05 -3.24 -9.19
N TYR A 224 4.73 -3.11 -9.30
CA TYR A 224 4.08 -2.29 -10.31
C TYR A 224 3.76 -0.92 -9.71
N PHE A 225 3.87 0.15 -10.50
CA PHE A 225 3.51 1.50 -10.06
C PHE A 225 2.54 2.21 -11.02
N ASP A 226 1.59 2.96 -10.47
CA ASP A 226 0.68 3.85 -11.19
C ASP A 226 1.05 5.29 -10.82
N LEU A 227 1.50 6.07 -11.82
CA LEU A 227 1.74 7.50 -11.65
C LEU A 227 0.47 8.25 -12.05
N GLN A 228 -0.08 8.99 -11.09
CA GLN A 228 -1.20 9.90 -11.30
C GLN A 228 -0.71 11.35 -11.10
N ASP A 229 -1.58 12.33 -11.34
CA ASP A 229 -1.18 13.74 -11.32
C ASP A 229 -0.61 14.20 -9.97
N ASP A 230 -1.09 13.65 -8.85
CA ASP A 230 -0.77 14.09 -7.49
C ASP A 230 -0.16 13.02 -6.58
N LYS A 231 -0.01 11.78 -7.08
CA LYS A 231 0.41 10.63 -6.28
C LYS A 231 1.03 9.51 -7.11
N VAL A 232 1.75 8.65 -6.41
CA VAL A 232 2.16 7.33 -6.90
C VAL A 232 1.46 6.27 -6.06
N ILE A 233 1.02 5.20 -6.72
CA ILE A 233 0.57 3.97 -6.06
C ILE A 233 1.53 2.88 -6.49
N THR A 234 2.05 2.11 -5.55
CA THR A 234 2.87 0.93 -5.84
C THR A 234 2.18 -0.32 -5.31
N LEU A 235 2.35 -1.45 -6.00
CA LEU A 235 1.78 -2.72 -5.58
C LEU A 235 2.70 -3.89 -5.91
N ILE A 236 2.78 -4.83 -4.98
CA ILE A 236 3.36 -6.16 -5.19
C ILE A 236 2.25 -7.17 -5.05
N ALA A 237 2.18 -8.08 -6.00
CA ALA A 237 1.23 -9.18 -6.01
C ALA A 237 1.87 -10.38 -6.73
N GLU A 238 2.66 -11.13 -5.97
CA GLU A 238 3.40 -12.30 -6.47
C GLU A 238 2.82 -13.60 -5.93
N PRO A 239 2.97 -14.72 -6.64
CA PRO A 239 2.67 -16.02 -6.08
C PRO A 239 3.43 -16.25 -4.76
N THR A 240 2.73 -16.76 -3.75
CA THR A 240 3.35 -17.17 -2.49
C THR A 240 4.29 -18.33 -2.76
N LEU A 241 5.54 -18.18 -2.34
CA LEU A 241 6.54 -19.24 -2.42
C LEU A 241 6.25 -20.25 -1.30
N LYS A 242 6.00 -21.51 -1.68
CA LYS A 242 5.82 -22.64 -0.73
C LYS A 242 7.18 -23.20 -0.34
#